data_AF-A0A940VKJ4-F1
#
_entry.id   AF-A0A940VKJ4-F1
#
_cell.length_a   1.000
_cell.length_b   1.000
_cell.length_c   1.000
_cell.angle_alpha   90.00
_cell.angle_beta   90.00
_cell.angle_gamma   90.00
#
_symmetry.space_group_name_H-M   'P 1'
#
loop_
_entity.id
_entity.type
_entity.pdbx_description
1 polymer ?
#
loop_
_entity_poly.entity_id
_entity_poly.type
_entity_poly.pdbx_seq_one_letter_code
_entity_poly.pdbx_strand_id
1 'polypeptide(L)' 'MATPVRRRGSGEATEWTGYHRVLWPTDFSPLANVALPHAVGLAAAAGAELVLLH' A
#
# COMPACT_ATOMS: atom_id res chain seq x y z
N MET A 1 24.34 7.16 -2.94
CA MET A 1 24.09 6.22 -1.84
C MET A 1 22.83 5.42 -2.17
N ALA A 2 22.97 4.24 -2.77
CA ALA A 2 21.83 3.44 -3.22
C ALA A 2 21.31 2.60 -2.04
N THR A 3 20.07 2.85 -1.62
CA THR A 3 19.41 2.10 -0.55
C THR A 3 19.22 0.65 -1.01
N PRO A 4 19.67 -0.37 -0.25
CA PRO A 4 19.49 -1.75 -0.66
C PRO A 4 18.01 -2.13 -0.50
N VAL A 5 17.30 -2.24 -1.62
CA VAL A 5 16.02 -2.96 -1.66
C VAL A 5 16.34 -4.42 -1.35
N ARG A 6 15.88 -4.91 -0.19
CA ARG A 6 15.92 -6.34 0.13
C ARG A 6 15.18 -7.11 -0.95
N ARG A 7 15.90 -7.78 -1.83
CA ARG A 7 15.34 -8.86 -2.65
C ARG A 7 15.01 -10.02 -1.72
N ARG A 8 13.71 -10.25 -1.48
CA ARG A 8 13.23 -11.44 -0.77
C ARG A 8 13.64 -12.67 -1.59
N GLY A 9 14.19 -13.66 -0.90
CA GLY A 9 14.84 -14.83 -1.50
C GLY A 9 13.91 -15.72 -2.31
N SER A 10 14.54 -16.62 -3.07
CA SER A 10 13.98 -17.70 -3.88
C SER A 10 13.27 -18.76 -3.04
N GLY A 11 12.12 -18.40 -2.47
CA GLY A 11 11.09 -19.36 -2.06
C GLY A 11 9.95 -19.22 -3.06
N GLU A 12 9.43 -20.35 -3.53
CA GLU A 12 8.23 -20.50 -4.37
C GLU A 12 7.32 -19.27 -4.30
N ALA A 13 7.21 -18.55 -5.42
CA ALA A 13 6.51 -17.28 -5.48
C ALA A 13 5.11 -17.50 -4.90
N THR A 14 4.89 -17.00 -3.69
CA THR A 14 3.59 -17.07 -3.04
C THR A 14 2.63 -16.41 -4.03
N GLU A 15 1.67 -17.19 -4.53
CA GLU A 15 0.77 -16.68 -5.55
C GLU A 15 0.20 -15.33 -5.09
N TRP A 16 0.22 -14.34 -5.98
CA TRP A 16 -0.32 -13.03 -5.65
C TRP A 16 -1.83 -13.21 -5.43
N THR A 17 -2.26 -13.16 -4.18
CA THR A 17 -3.68 -13.30 -3.80
C THR A 17 -4.40 -11.96 -3.69
N GLY A 18 -3.67 -10.84 -3.68
CA GLY A 18 -4.22 -9.49 -3.66
C GLY A 18 -3.48 -8.58 -2.69
N TYR A 19 -4.01 -7.38 -2.48
CA TYR A 19 -3.60 -6.51 -1.39
C TYR A 19 -4.32 -6.94 -0.11
N HIS A 20 -3.58 -7.16 0.98
CA HIS A 20 -4.19 -7.42 2.30
C HIS A 20 -4.25 -6.16 3.17
N ARG A 21 -3.34 -5.21 2.94
CA ARG A 21 -3.32 -3.90 3.60
C ARG A 21 -2.92 -2.82 2.59
N VAL A 22 -3.56 -1.67 2.68
CA VAL A 22 -3.27 -0.48 1.88
C VAL A 22 -2.86 0.63 2.85
N LEU A 23 -1.67 1.20 2.70
CA LEU A 23 -1.22 2.34 3.49
C LEU A 23 -1.56 3.64 2.75
N TRP A 24 -2.31 4.53 3.40
CA TRP A 24 -2.46 5.92 2.98
C TRP A 24 -1.63 6.82 3.91
N PRO A 25 -0.38 7.15 3.51
CA PRO A 25 0.40 8.15 4.21
C PRO A 25 -0.15 9.54 3.85
N THR A 26 -0.36 10.38 4.85
CA THR A 26 -0.90 11.72 4.65
C THR A 26 -0.13 12.72 5.47
N ASP A 27 0.30 13.81 4.85
CA ASP A 27 0.74 15.04 5.52
C ASP A 27 -0.40 16.07 5.60
N PHE A 28 -1.63 15.64 5.30
CA PHE A 28 -2.83 16.46 5.12
C PHE A 28 -2.74 17.54 4.02
N SER A 29 -1.73 17.46 3.13
CA SER A 29 -1.67 18.34 1.98
C SER A 29 -2.87 18.12 1.04
N PRO A 30 -3.23 19.12 0.22
CA PRO A 30 -4.29 18.96 -0.78
C PRO A 30 -4.07 17.76 -1.69
N LEU A 31 -2.82 17.46 -2.05
CA LEU A 31 -2.49 16.32 -2.90
C LEU A 31 -2.68 14.99 -2.17
N ALA A 32 -2.25 14.88 -0.91
CA ALA A 32 -2.47 13.70 -0.10
C ALA A 32 -3.98 13.40 0.07
N ASN A 33 -4.80 14.44 0.25
CA ASN A 33 -6.26 14.31 0.36
C ASN A 33 -6.91 13.81 -0.93
N VAL A 34 -6.39 14.20 -2.11
CA VAL A 34 -6.85 13.64 -3.39
C VAL A 34 -6.54 12.15 -3.52
N ALA A 35 -5.50 11.65 -2.84
CA ALA A 35 -5.17 10.22 -2.84
C ALA A 35 -6.10 9.36 -1.97
N LEU A 36 -6.82 9.95 -1.01
CA LEU A 36 -7.67 9.22 -0.07
C LEU A 36 -8.77 8.39 -0.76
N PRO A 37 -9.59 8.93 -1.69
CA PRO A 37 -10.59 8.15 -2.40
C PRO A 37 -10.01 6.94 -3.16
N HIS A 38 -8.80 7.07 -3.68
CA HIS A 38 -8.11 5.97 -4.38
C HIS A 38 -7.67 4.87 -3.40
N ALA A 39 -7.11 5.25 -2.25
CA ALA A 39 -6.72 4.29 -1.21
C ALA A 39 -7.94 3.53 -0.65
N VAL A 40 -9.05 4.24 -0.43
CA VAL A 40 -10.34 3.64 -0.03
C VAL A 40 -10.84 2.68 -1.11
N GLY A 41 -10.83 3.08 -2.38
CA GLY A 41 -11.27 2.22 -3.48
C GLY A 41 -10.44 0.95 -3.62
N LEU A 42 -9.11 1.05 -3.50
CA LEU A 42 -8.20 -0.10 -3.52
C LEU A 42 -8.47 -1.05 -2.36
N ALA A 43 -8.63 -0.52 -1.15
CA ALA A 43 -8.90 -1.32 0.03
C ALA A 43 -10.25 -2.04 -0.07
N ALA A 44 -11.29 -1.32 -0.50
CA ALA A 44 -12.62 -1.89 -0.69
C ALA A 44 -12.65 -2.99 -1.76
N ALA A 45 -12.02 -2.76 -2.92
CA ALA A 45 -11.98 -3.73 -4.01
C ALA A 45 -11.22 -5.02 -3.65
N ALA A 46 -10.20 -4.91 -2.80
CA ALA A 46 -9.39 -6.04 -2.36
C ALA A 46 -9.87 -6.68 -1.04
N GLY A 47 -10.89 -6.13 -0.37
CA GLY A 47 -11.24 -6.51 1.00
C GLY A 47 -10.10 -6.30 2.00
N ALA A 48 -9.24 -5.32 1.73
CA ALA A 48 -8.02 -5.05 2.47
C ALA A 48 -8.25 -4.05 3.61
N GLU A 49 -7.39 -4.11 4.63
CA GLU A 49 -7.34 -3.10 5.69
C GLU A 49 -6.72 -1.80 5.16
N LEU A 50 -7.42 -0.67 5.31
CA LEU A 50 -6.85 0.65 5.05
C LEU A 50 -6.15 1.17 6.32
N VAL A 51 -4.85 1.41 6.23
CA VAL A 51 -4.01 1.94 7.31
C VAL A 51 -3.71 3.40 7.02
N LEU A 52 -3.97 4.29 7.98
CA LEU A 52 -3.62 5.70 7.92
C LEU A 52 -2.31 5.92 8.69
N LEU A 53 -1.40 6.71 8.10
CA LEU A 53 -0.18 7.16 8.75
C LEU A 53 0.01 8.66 8.49
N HIS A 54 0.39 9.42 9.52
CA HIS A 54 0.78 10.82 9.41
C HIS A 54 2.25 10.97 9.80
#